data_AF-A0A495LPK8-F1
#
_entry.id   AF-A0A495LPK8-F1
#
_cell.length_a   1.000
_cell.length_b   1.000
_cell.length_c   1.000
_cell.angle_alpha   90.00
_cell.angle_beta   90.00
_cell.angle_gamma   90.00
#
_symmetry.space_group_name_H-M   'P 1'
#
loop_
_entity.id
_entity.type
_entity.pdbx_description
1 polymer ?
#
loop_
_entity_poly.entity_id
_entity_poly.type
_entity_poly.pdbx_seq_one_letter_code
_entity_poly.pdbx_strand_id
1 'polypeptide(L)' 'MKIESNKFYFLIIFLFGIMDVFAGPGGSGPPAPTAKKPPPPPGLSIDENSVIIVAISLLFGIYIIYTNILKTKTPI' A
#
# COMPACT_ATOMS: atom_id res chain seq x y z
N MET A 1 -27.41 -8.03 -16.77
CA MET A 1 -25.96 -7.92 -16.48
C MET A 1 -25.69 -8.81 -15.28
N LYS A 2 -24.94 -9.91 -15.44
CA LYS A 2 -24.53 -10.76 -14.30
C LYS A 2 -23.33 -10.10 -13.64
N ILE A 3 -23.51 -9.64 -12.40
CA ILE A 3 -22.42 -9.09 -11.59
C ILE A 3 -21.86 -10.28 -10.82
N GLU A 4 -20.80 -10.88 -11.35
CA GLU A 4 -20.07 -11.92 -10.63
C GLU A 4 -19.30 -11.24 -9.49
N SER A 5 -19.69 -11.55 -8.25
CA SER A 5 -19.15 -10.90 -7.06
C SER A 5 -17.74 -11.43 -6.76
N ASN A 6 -16.74 -10.88 -7.45
CA ASN A 6 -15.34 -11.24 -7.24
C ASN A 6 -14.78 -10.46 -6.04
N LYS A 7 -14.51 -11.20 -4.95
CA LYS A 7 -13.95 -10.70 -3.68
C LYS A 7 -12.65 -9.91 -3.88
N PHE A 8 -11.92 -10.16 -4.96
CA PHE A 8 -10.70 -9.42 -5.31
C PHE A 8 -10.97 -7.94 -5.58
N TYR A 9 -12.08 -7.59 -6.25
CA TYR A 9 -12.42 -6.18 -6.49
C TYR A 9 -12.81 -5.46 -5.21
N PHE A 10 -13.48 -6.15 -4.27
CA PHE A 10 -13.77 -5.58 -2.94
C PHE A 10 -12.50 -5.30 -2.14
N LEU A 11 -11.50 -6.16 -2.23
CA LEU A 11 -10.20 -5.95 -1.58
C LEU A 11 -9.49 -4.71 -2.13
N ILE A 12 -9.48 -4.51 -3.45
CA ILE A 12 -8.89 -3.32 -4.09
C ILE A 12 -9.62 -2.04 -3.63
N ILE A 13 -10.95 -2.04 -3.64
CA ILE A 13 -11.74 -0.89 -3.20
C ILE A 13 -11.48 -0.59 -1.71
N PHE A 14 -11.35 -1.61 -0.87
CA PHE A 14 -11.03 -1.43 0.55
C PHE A 14 -9.62 -0.86 0.79
N LEU A 15 -8.60 -1.38 0.11
CA LEU A 15 -7.21 -0.93 0.25
C LEU A 15 -7.00 0.50 -0.23
N PHE A 16 -7.61 0.87 -1.36
CA PHE A 16 -7.38 2.17 -2.00
C PHE A 16 -8.48 3.19 -1.74
N GLY A 17 -9.66 2.78 -1.29
CA GLY A 17 -10.81 3.66 -1.04
C GLY A 17 -10.77 4.41 0.29
N ILE A 18 -9.90 4.03 1.23
CA ILE A 18 -9.80 4.67 2.56
C ILE A 18 -8.73 5.78 2.56
N MET A 19 -8.10 6.09 1.43
CA MET A 19 -7.09 7.14 1.33
C MET A 19 -7.73 8.47 0.94
N ASP A 20 -8.63 8.99 1.76
CA ASP A 20 -9.01 10.40 1.64
C ASP A 20 -9.32 11.08 2.97
N VAL A 21 -8.34 11.80 3.49
CA VAL A 21 -8.49 12.80 4.56
C VAL A 21 -7.95 14.11 4.00
N PHE A 22 -8.69 14.73 3.08
CA PHE A 22 -8.41 16.10 2.69
C PHE A 22 -8.59 17.02 3.91
N ALA A 23 -7.57 17.81 4.24
CA ALA A 23 -7.75 18.98 5.10
C ALA A 23 -8.67 19.96 4.36
N GLY A 24 -9.85 20.22 4.93
CA GLY A 24 -10.86 21.08 4.31
C GLY A 24 -10.31 22.48 3.99
N PRO A 25 -10.65 23.07 2.84
CA PRO A 25 -10.20 24.41 2.50
C PRO A 25 -10.88 25.42 3.44
N GLY A 26 -10.09 26.16 4.21
CA GLY A 26 -10.56 27.39 4.87
C GLY A 26 -10.97 27.30 6.34
N GLY A 27 -10.52 26.31 7.11
CA GLY A 27 -10.63 26.38 8.57
C GLY A 27 -9.64 27.40 9.15
N SER A 28 -10.12 28.37 9.93
CA SER A 28 -9.28 29.14 10.86
C SER A 28 -8.69 28.16 11.88
N GLY A 29 -7.60 27.50 11.50
CA GLY A 29 -6.91 26.51 12.32
C GLY A 29 -6.45 27.13 13.65
N PRO A 30 -6.16 26.30 14.66
CA PRO A 30 -5.59 26.77 15.92
C PRO A 30 -4.36 27.66 15.65
N PRO A 31 -4.11 28.68 16.49
CA PRO A 31 -3.05 29.66 16.27
C PRO A 31 -1.74 28.96 15.90
N ALA A 32 -1.07 29.48 14.87
CA ALA A 32 0.18 28.92 14.37
C ALA A 32 1.14 28.71 15.56
N PRO A 33 1.65 27.49 15.79
CA PRO A 33 2.57 27.24 16.90
C PRO A 33 3.79 28.13 16.71
N THR A 34 3.99 29.13 17.57
CA THR A 34 5.22 29.94 17.66
C THR A 34 6.37 29.16 18.30
N ALA A 35 6.24 27.85 18.47
CA ALA A 35 7.30 26.99 18.94
C ALA A 35 8.31 26.75 17.82
N LYS A 36 9.58 27.09 18.10
CA LYS A 36 10.77 26.67 17.34
C LYS A 36 10.50 25.33 16.66
N LYS A 37 10.70 25.27 15.34
CA LYS A 37 10.58 24.04 14.54
C LYS A 37 11.21 22.90 15.35
N PRO A 38 10.43 21.87 15.75
CA PRO A 38 11.00 20.72 16.45
C PRO A 38 12.18 20.20 15.62
N PRO A 39 13.26 19.74 16.27
CA PRO A 39 14.32 19.07 15.53
C PRO A 39 13.70 17.98 14.65
N PRO A 40 14.21 17.79 13.42
CA PRO A 40 13.68 16.77 12.52
C PRO A 40 13.60 15.44 13.27
N PRO A 41 12.52 14.65 13.06
CA PRO A 41 12.38 13.36 13.69
C PRO A 41 13.64 12.52 13.40
N PRO A 42 14.12 11.73 14.37
CA PRO A 42 15.21 10.78 14.12
C PRO A 42 14.88 9.97 12.87
N GLY A 43 15.87 9.82 11.98
CA GLY A 43 15.70 9.05 10.75
C GLY A 43 15.10 7.69 11.08
N LEU A 44 13.97 7.38 10.45
CA LEU A 44 13.28 6.12 10.68
C LEU A 44 14.06 5.02 9.96
N SER A 45 14.45 3.97 10.68
CA SER A 45 15.26 2.86 10.14
C SER A 45 14.57 2.04 9.05
N ILE A 46 13.31 2.34 8.73
CA ILE A 46 12.54 1.69 7.64
C ILE A 46 13.14 1.99 6.26
N ASP A 47 13.72 3.19 6.08
CA ASP A 47 14.18 3.63 4.76
C ASP A 47 15.36 2.77 4.26
N GLU A 48 16.20 2.27 5.16
CA GLU A 48 17.43 1.52 4.84
C GLU A 48 17.15 0.18 4.15
N ASN A 49 16.07 -0.53 4.53
CA ASN A 49 15.80 -1.89 4.06
C ASN A 49 14.53 -1.99 3.20
N SER A 50 13.85 -0.87 2.95
CA SER A 50 12.64 -0.79 2.12
C SER A 50 12.85 -1.42 0.73
N VAL A 51 13.98 -1.15 0.09
CA VAL A 51 14.35 -1.71 -1.23
C VAL A 51 14.44 -3.23 -1.19
N ILE A 52 14.98 -3.80 -0.10
CA ILE A 52 15.12 -5.25 0.06
C ILE A 52 13.74 -5.90 0.19
N ILE A 53 12.82 -5.30 0.96
CA ILE A 53 11.46 -5.80 1.13
C ILE A 53 10.70 -5.81 -0.20
N VAL A 54 10.85 -4.75 -1.01
CA VAL A 54 10.26 -4.66 -2.35
C VAL A 54 10.83 -5.74 -3.27
N ALA A 55 12.15 -5.94 -3.26
CA ALA A 55 12.81 -6.96 -4.07
C ALA A 55 12.34 -8.38 -3.70
N ILE A 56 12.26 -8.71 -2.41
CA ILE A 56 11.77 -10.00 -1.93
C ILE A 56 10.32 -10.20 -2.35
N SER A 57 9.48 -9.18 -2.18
CA SER A 57 8.06 -9.23 -2.55
C SER A 57 7.86 -9.50 -4.04
N LEU A 58 8.66 -8.87 -4.91
CA LEU A 58 8.63 -9.09 -6.35
C LEU A 58 9.05 -10.53 -6.72
N LEU A 59 10.16 -11.01 -6.15
CA LEU A 59 10.64 -12.37 -6.37
C LEU A 59 9.61 -13.42 -5.93
N PHE A 60 9.00 -13.23 -4.76
CA PHE A 60 7.99 -14.15 -4.25
C PHE A 60 6.71 -14.13 -5.10
N GLY A 61 6.28 -12.94 -5.57
CA GLY A 61 5.17 -12.80 -6.49
C GLY A 61 5.39 -13.57 -7.80
N ILE A 62 6.57 -13.42 -8.41
CA ILE A 62 6.95 -14.14 -9.63
C ILE A 62 6.97 -15.65 -9.38
N TYR A 63 7.56 -16.10 -8.27
CA TYR A 63 7.62 -17.51 -7.90
C TYR A 63 6.24 -18.15 -7.76
N ILE A 64 5.30 -17.47 -7.08
CA ILE A 64 3.93 -17.93 -6.92
C ILE A 64 3.23 -18.04 -8.28
N ILE A 65 3.35 -17.03 -9.13
CA ILE A 65 2.75 -17.04 -10.48
C ILE A 65 3.29 -18.22 -11.29
N TYR A 66 4.62 -18.37 -11.34
CA TYR A 66 5.27 -19.47 -12.06
C TYR A 66 4.83 -20.84 -11.55
N THR A 67 4.77 -21.02 -10.24
CA THR A 67 4.33 -22.28 -9.62
C THR A 67 2.88 -22.62 -9.98
N ASN A 68 1.98 -21.63 -9.99
CA ASN A 68 0.59 -21.85 -10.40
C ASN A 68 0.45 -22.17 -11.90
N ILE A 69 1.28 -21.54 -12.74
CA ILE A 69 1.34 -21.87 -14.17
C ILE A 69 1.82 -23.31 -14.39
N LEU A 70 2.84 -23.77 -13.65
CA LEU A 70 3.30 -25.16 -13.76
C LEU A 70 2.21 -26.16 -13.33
N LYS A 71 1.51 -25.88 -12.24
CA LYS A 71 0.42 -26.75 -11.75
C LYS A 71 -0.74 -26.87 -12.74
N THR A 72 -0.98 -25.84 -13.54
CA THR A 72 -2.05 -25.82 -14.56
C THR A 72 -1.61 -26.41 -15.91
N LYS A 73 -0.31 -26.63 -16.11
CA LYS A 73 0.26 -27.22 -17.34
C LYS A 73 0.33 -28.75 -17.34
N THR A 74 -0.03 -29.43 -16.25
CA THR A 74 -0.27 -30.88 -16.24
C THR A 74 -1.74 -31.16 -16.54
N PRO A 75 -2.12 -31.42 -17.80
CA PRO A 75 -3.33 -32.19 -18.06
C PRO A 75 -3.10 -33.61 -17.51
N ILE A 76 -4.09 -34.13 -16.79
CA ILE A 76 -4.20 -35.55 -16.47
C ILE A 76 -4.45 -36.30 -17.78
#